data_AF-A0AAJ2CCW5-F1
#
_entry.id   AF-A0AAJ2CCW5-F1
#
_cell.length_a   1.000
_cell.length_b   1.000
_cell.length_c   1.000
_cell.angle_alpha   90.00
_cell.angle_beta   90.00
_cell.angle_gamma   90.00
#
_symmetry.space_group_name_H-M   'P 1'
#
loop_
_entity.id
_entity.type
_entity.pdbx_description
1 polymer ?
#
loop_
_entity_poly.entity_id
_entity_poly.type
_entity_poly.pdbx_seq_one_letter_code
_entity_poly.pdbx_strand_id
1 'polypeptide(L)'
;MAMQLMGCSPDTRDGEAETIGSALARVEKQCRVTPGTLTLGADNYVKFQPAVDEKYERLDCVMRELKKPEFANHIKLGFVGNEMHPREEQK
;
A
#
# COMPACT_ATOMS: atom_id res chain seq x y z
N MET A 1 -39.61 14.08 -22.47
CA MET A 1 -39.58 12.86 -21.64
C MET A 1 -38.32 12.08 -21.98
N ALA A 2 -37.68 11.48 -20.96
CA ALA A 2 -36.47 10.64 -20.95
C ALA A 2 -35.18 11.33 -21.46
N MET A 3 -34.27 11.86 -20.61
CA MET A 3 -33.38 11.20 -19.62
C MET A 3 -32.65 9.96 -20.16
N GLN A 4 -31.36 10.13 -20.50
CA GLN A 4 -30.23 9.31 -20.03
C GLN A 4 -28.92 9.79 -20.69
N LEU A 5 -28.24 10.73 -20.04
CA LEU A 5 -26.79 10.85 -20.20
C LEU A 5 -26.19 9.78 -19.29
N MET A 6 -25.75 8.66 -19.88
CA MET A 6 -24.83 7.73 -19.21
C MET A 6 -23.52 8.48 -18.98
N GLY A 7 -23.41 9.13 -17.83
CA GLY A 7 -22.12 9.56 -17.31
C GLY A 7 -21.38 8.32 -16.83
N CYS A 8 -20.42 7.84 -17.62
CA CYS A 8 -19.33 7.04 -17.08
C CYS A 8 -18.67 7.91 -15.99
N SER A 9 -18.97 7.63 -14.72
CA SER A 9 -18.09 8.08 -13.64
C SER A 9 -16.78 7.33 -13.86
N PRO A 10 -15.65 7.99 -14.17
CA PRO A 10 -14.37 7.31 -14.08
C PRO A 10 -14.31 6.78 -12.66
N ASP A 11 -14.15 5.47 -12.53
CA ASP A 11 -14.00 4.81 -11.25
C ASP A 11 -12.85 5.51 -10.55
N THR A 12 -13.18 6.37 -9.59
CA THR A 12 -12.22 7.31 -8.99
C THR A 12 -11.19 6.52 -8.17
N ARG A 13 -11.47 5.24 -7.90
CA ARG A 13 -10.68 4.30 -7.13
C ARG A 13 -9.54 3.72 -7.97
N ASP A 14 -9.77 3.47 -9.27
CA ASP A 14 -8.69 3.06 -10.19
C ASP A 14 -7.63 4.15 -10.36
N GLY A 15 -8.05 5.41 -10.60
CA GLY A 15 -7.12 6.54 -10.74
C GLY A 15 -6.40 6.90 -9.43
N GLU A 16 -7.05 6.72 -8.28
CA GLU A 16 -6.44 6.90 -6.96
C GLU A 16 -5.40 5.81 -6.68
N ALA A 17 -5.69 4.55 -7.01
CA ALA A 17 -4.76 3.43 -6.83
C ALA A 17 -3.48 3.57 -7.68
N GLU A 18 -3.61 4.00 -8.94
CA GLU A 18 -2.45 4.28 -9.80
C GLU A 18 -1.58 5.42 -9.25
N THR A 19 -2.23 6.45 -8.70
CA THR A 19 -1.55 7.61 -8.10
C THR A 19 -0.81 7.22 -6.82
N ILE A 20 -1.45 6.44 -5.94
CA ILE A 20 -0.84 5.93 -4.70
C ILE A 20 0.32 4.97 -5.02
N GLY A 21 0.15 4.04 -5.95
CA GLY A 21 1.20 3.10 -6.36
C GLY A 21 2.46 3.82 -6.84
N SER A 22 2.29 4.87 -7.65
CA SER A 22 3.40 5.72 -8.11
C SER A 22 4.07 6.49 -6.96
N ALA A 23 3.28 6.96 -5.99
CA ALA A 23 3.80 7.64 -4.81
C ALA A 23 4.59 6.68 -3.88
N LEU A 24 4.14 5.43 -3.73
CA LEU A 24 4.87 4.40 -2.98
C LEU A 24 6.24 4.10 -3.62
N ALA A 25 6.31 3.94 -4.94
CA ALA A 25 7.58 3.74 -5.66
C ALA A 25 8.56 4.90 -5.44
N ARG A 26 8.04 6.14 -5.31
CA ARG A 26 8.85 7.31 -4.96
C ARG A 26 9.40 7.23 -3.54
N VAL A 27 8.59 6.77 -2.57
CA VAL A 27 9.03 6.54 -1.19
C VAL A 27 10.14 5.48 -1.14
N GLU A 28 10.00 4.39 -1.89
CA GLU A 28 11.04 3.34 -1.96
C GLU A 28 12.38 3.90 -2.43
N LYS A 29 12.36 4.70 -3.50
CA LYS A 29 13.55 5.37 -4.02
C LYS A 29 14.14 6.38 -3.05
N GLN A 30 13.29 7.15 -2.37
CA GLN A 30 13.72 8.17 -1.40
C GLN A 30 14.40 7.54 -0.18
N CYS A 31 13.82 6.47 0.37
CA CYS A 31 14.35 5.76 1.52
C CYS A 31 15.42 4.72 1.17
N ARG A 32 15.73 4.55 -0.13
CA ARG A 32 16.74 3.63 -0.67
C ARG A 32 16.51 2.18 -0.20
N VAL A 33 15.24 1.78 -0.13
CA VAL A 33 14.85 0.38 0.08
C VAL A 33 14.74 -0.32 -1.26
N THR A 34 14.73 -1.65 -1.22
CA THR A 34 14.58 -2.47 -2.41
C THR A 34 13.21 -2.23 -3.06
N PRO A 35 13.12 -2.03 -4.40
CA PRO A 35 11.83 -1.92 -5.08
C PRO A 35 10.94 -3.13 -4.83
N GLY A 36 9.65 -2.91 -4.58
CA GLY A 36 8.71 -3.96 -4.18
C GLY A 36 8.67 -4.23 -2.68
N THR A 37 9.40 -3.46 -1.87
CA THR A 37 9.23 -3.41 -0.41
C THR A 37 7.84 -2.88 -0.05
N LEU A 38 7.29 -1.97 -0.85
CA LEU A 38 5.95 -1.41 -0.73
C LEU A 38 5.12 -1.86 -1.93
N THR A 39 3.95 -2.41 -1.66
CA THR A 39 3.00 -2.78 -2.73
C THR A 39 1.59 -2.40 -2.31
N LEU A 40 0.86 -1.74 -3.22
CA LEU A 40 -0.56 -1.45 -3.03
C LEU A 40 -1.36 -2.71 -3.38
N GLY A 41 -2.06 -3.26 -2.39
CA GLY A 41 -3.03 -4.33 -2.54
C GLY A 41 -4.45 -3.79 -2.69
N ALA A 42 -5.42 -4.71 -2.65
CA ALA A 42 -6.84 -4.37 -2.69
C ALA A 42 -7.24 -3.43 -1.53
N ASP A 43 -8.28 -2.63 -1.73
CA ASP A 43 -8.84 -1.71 -0.73
C ASP A 43 -7.84 -0.70 -0.15
N ASN A 44 -6.88 -0.26 -0.96
CA ASN A 44 -5.77 0.62 -0.61
C ASN A 44 -4.91 0.12 0.56
N TYR A 45 -4.84 -1.20 0.73
CA TYR A 45 -3.96 -1.81 1.73
C TYR A 45 -2.51 -1.77 1.24
N VAL A 46 -1.58 -1.23 2.04
CA VAL A 46 -0.16 -1.24 1.68
C VAL A 46 0.55 -2.39 2.37
N LYS A 47 1.04 -3.33 1.57
CA LYS A 47 1.91 -4.41 2.02
C LYS A 47 3.33 -3.87 2.17
N PHE A 48 3.91 -4.04 3.36
CA PHE A 48 5.30 -3.69 3.66
C PHE A 48 6.12 -4.97 3.87
N GLN A 49 7.00 -5.28 2.92
CA GLN A 49 7.79 -6.51 2.89
C GLN A 49 9.26 -6.19 2.60
N PRO A 50 10.02 -5.71 3.59
CA PRO A 50 11.44 -5.43 3.42
C PRO A 50 12.26 -6.70 3.23
N ALA A 51 13.45 -6.56 2.65
CA ALA A 51 14.44 -7.64 2.61
C ALA A 51 14.90 -8.04 4.03
N VAL A 52 15.32 -9.30 4.20
CA VAL A 52 15.71 -9.86 5.50
C VAL A 52 16.90 -9.10 6.12
N ASP A 53 17.77 -8.54 5.28
CA ASP A 53 18.96 -7.77 5.64
C ASP A 53 18.76 -6.24 5.52
N GLU A 54 17.53 -5.79 5.29
CA GLU A 54 17.24 -4.36 5.13
C GLU A 54 17.52 -3.60 6.44
N LYS A 55 18.22 -2.46 6.32
CA LYS A 55 18.66 -1.69 7.49
C LYS A 55 17.46 -1.02 8.15
N TYR A 56 17.40 -1.10 9.49
CA TYR A 56 16.36 -0.48 10.30
C TYR A 56 16.16 1.02 9.98
N GLU A 57 17.25 1.77 9.77
CA GLU A 57 17.19 3.21 9.45
C GLU A 57 16.39 3.50 8.16
N ARG A 58 16.44 2.60 7.18
CA ARG A 58 15.67 2.72 5.93
C ARG A 58 14.20 2.37 6.15
N LEU A 59 13.92 1.40 7.02
CA LEU A 59 12.55 1.07 7.42
C LEU A 59 11.89 2.20 8.20
N ASP A 60 12.64 2.86 9.10
CA ASP A 60 12.16 4.04 9.83
C ASP A 60 11.82 5.19 8.86
N CYS A 61 12.69 5.44 7.86
CA CYS A 61 12.40 6.41 6.80
C CYS A 61 11.08 6.10 6.11
N VAL A 62 10.88 4.85 5.67
CA VAL A 62 9.64 4.44 4.99
C VAL A 62 8.42 4.67 5.88
N MET A 63 8.49 4.25 7.15
CA MET A 63 7.39 4.43 8.10
C MET A 63 7.05 5.89 8.38
N ARG A 64 8.05 6.78 8.40
CA ARG A 64 7.83 8.22 8.56
C ARG A 64 7.15 8.82 7.33
N GLU A 65 7.52 8.38 6.12
CA GLU A 65 6.87 8.86 4.89
C GLU A 65 5.41 8.38 4.81
N LEU A 66 5.14 7.10 5.09
CA LEU A 66 3.79 6.53 5.04
C LEU A 66 2.83 7.12 6.08
N LYS A 67 3.36 7.69 7.17
CA LYS A 67 2.55 8.42 8.17
C LYS A 67 2.17 9.83 7.75
N LYS A 68 2.71 10.35 6.63
CA LYS A 68 2.34 11.69 6.15
C LYS A 68 0.88 11.70 5.67
N PRO A 69 0.18 12.84 5.77
CA PRO A 69 -1.22 12.95 5.33
C PRO A 69 -1.48 12.55 3.87
N GLU A 70 -0.47 12.71 3.01
CA GLU A 70 -0.48 12.25 1.60
C GLU A 70 -0.81 10.77 1.47
N PHE A 71 -0.37 9.95 2.44
CA PHE A 71 -0.59 8.51 2.46
C PHE A 71 -1.63 8.14 3.52
N ALA A 72 -1.45 8.58 4.77
CA ALA A 72 -2.21 8.10 5.93
C ALA A 72 -3.74 8.24 5.80
N ASN A 73 -4.23 9.16 4.98
CA ASN A 73 -5.67 9.35 4.73
C ASN A 73 -6.23 8.44 3.63
N HIS A 74 -5.37 7.86 2.81
CA HIS A 74 -5.73 7.11 1.61
C HIS A 74 -5.34 5.63 1.69
N ILE A 75 -4.33 5.29 2.50
CA ILE A 75 -3.83 3.91 2.64
C ILE A 75 -4.16 3.30 3.99
N LYS A 76 -4.42 1.98 3.99
CA LYS A 76 -4.53 1.19 5.21
C LYS A 76 -3.18 0.58 5.53
N LEU A 77 -2.57 1.06 6.61
CA LEU A 77 -1.35 0.48 7.18
C LEU A 77 -1.75 -0.55 8.23
N GLY A 78 -1.36 -1.81 8.04
CA GLY A 78 -1.52 -2.87 9.02
C GLY A 78 -0.24 -3.68 9.14
N PHE A 79 0.08 -4.11 10.36
CA PHE A 79 1.21 -5.02 10.59
C PHE A 79 0.84 -6.43 10.12
N VAL A 80 1.49 -6.95 9.08
CA VAL A 80 1.48 -8.40 8.81
C VAL A 80 2.58 -9.01 9.66
N GLY A 81 2.24 -9.45 10.88
CA GLY A 81 3.22 -9.98 11.82
C GLY A 81 2.64 -11.06 12.73
N ASN A 82 2.93 -12.33 12.40
CA ASN A 82 2.65 -13.53 13.19
C ASN A 82 1.21 -13.78 13.63
N GLU A 83 0.26 -13.62 12.71
CA GLU A 83 -1.02 -14.31 12.87
C GLU A 83 -0.73 -15.79 12.67
N MET A 84 -0.60 -16.50 13.79
CA MET A 84 -0.48 -17.95 13.88
C MET A 84 -1.29 -18.59 12.75
N HIS A 85 -0.63 -19.26 11.81
CA HIS A 85 -1.32 -20.26 11.00
C HIS A 85 -2.06 -21.15 12.00
N PRO A 86 -3.40 -21.22 12.03
CA PRO A 86 -4.04 -22.29 12.76
C PRO A 86 -3.47 -23.57 12.16
N ARG A 87 -2.78 -24.32 13.01
CA ARG A 87 -2.25 -25.66 12.73
C ARG A 87 -3.25 -26.41 11.87
N GLU A 88 -2.71 -27.04 10.82
CA GLU A 88 -3.15 -28.33 10.30
C GLU A 88 -4.53 -28.77 10.82
N GLU A 89 -5.56 -28.62 10.01
CA GLU A 89 -6.74 -29.48 10.10
C GLU A 89 -6.33 -30.90 9.68
N GLN A 90 -5.51 -31.54 10.52
CA GLN A 90 -5.46 -32.99 10.61
C GLN A 90 -6.23 -33.38 11.86
N LYS A 91 -7.56 -33.51 11.72
CA LYS A 91 -8.33 -34.55 12.40
C LYS A 91 -9.65 -34.83 11.69
#